data_AF-A0A0R3TYM1-F1
#
_entry.id   AF-A0A0R3TYM1-F1
#
_cell.length_a   1.000
_cell.length_b   1.000
_cell.length_c   1.000
_cell.angle_alpha   90.00
_cell.angle_beta   90.00
_cell.angle_gamma   90.00
#
_symmetry.space_group_name_H-M   'P 1'
#
loop_
_entity.id
_entity.type
_entity.pdbx_description
1 polymer ?
#
loop_
_entity_poly.entity_id
_entity_poly.type
_entity_poly.pdbx_seq_one_letter_code
_entity_poly.pdbx_strand_id
1 'polypeptide(L)'
;MYSWLLLVRASAMGWSPILDKPLYSLPEPEDKDEKLERKTRINVSGTIFETWQSTLDRYPFTLLGSSEREYFYNEVTHEYFFDRDPQVFRYILNYYRTGRLHFPRQECVSIYEDELNFFGIRPDALEICCYEDYMEKKKEDADRFVTIKEELPFDYSKLTSFRERLWFAFENPHFTNLGQVLYYVSGFFIALSVLANIIETVTCTVSPDTGLPISCGVQFESAFFCLDTGCVLIFTLEYFARLYAAPSRCKFAKSSMSIIDVVAVLPYYIGLFMTTNVSGAFTTLRVFRVFRIFKFSRHSQGLRILGYTLKSCASELGFLLFSMSMAIIIFATIMYYAEKSETSQFTSIPAASWYTIVTMTTLG
;
A
#
# COMPACT_ATOMS: atom_id res chain seq x y z
N MET A 1 12.44 17.08 -5.34
CA MET A 1 12.70 17.94 -4.16
C MET A 1 12.68 17.10 -2.87
N TYR A 2 13.39 15.97 -2.84
CA TYR A 2 13.43 15.06 -1.67
C TYR A 2 14.87 14.55 -1.39
N SER A 3 15.75 14.51 -2.40
CA SER A 3 17.17 14.14 -2.20
C SER A 3 17.98 15.15 -1.39
N TRP A 4 17.57 16.42 -1.36
CA TRP A 4 18.25 17.45 -0.57
C TRP A 4 17.91 17.36 0.94
N LEU A 5 16.78 16.75 1.31
CA LEU A 5 16.39 16.58 2.72
C LEU A 5 17.26 15.55 3.45
N LEU A 6 17.72 14.51 2.75
CA LEU A 6 18.63 13.50 3.32
C LEU A 6 20.03 14.08 3.58
N LEU A 7 20.50 14.95 2.68
CA LEU A 7 21.79 15.63 2.82
C LEU A 7 21.78 16.70 3.92
N VAL A 8 20.65 17.42 4.08
CA VAL A 8 20.42 18.37 5.19
C VAL A 8 20.29 17.66 6.54
N ARG A 9 19.71 16.45 6.59
CA ARG A 9 19.66 15.63 7.80
C ARG A 9 21.01 15.03 8.17
N ALA A 10 21.81 14.63 7.18
CA ALA A 10 23.17 14.14 7.41
C ALA A 10 24.10 15.23 7.96
N SER A 11 23.97 16.48 7.49
CA SER A 11 24.73 17.61 8.05
C SER A 11 24.23 18.03 9.44
N ALA A 12 22.93 17.87 9.75
CA ALA A 12 22.40 18.10 11.10
C ALA A 12 22.93 17.10 12.14
N MET A 13 23.19 15.84 11.77
CA MET A 13 23.80 14.84 12.66
C MET A 13 25.26 15.17 13.03
N GLY A 14 25.99 15.88 12.16
CA GLY A 14 27.37 16.31 12.43
C GLY A 14 27.48 17.43 13.47
N TRP A 15 26.38 18.12 13.79
CA TRP A 15 26.32 19.21 14.75
C TRP A 15 25.64 18.82 16.07
N SER A 16 25.23 17.55 16.20
CA SER A 16 24.61 16.98 17.40
C SER A 16 25.41 17.13 18.71
N PRO A 17 26.76 17.25 18.74
CA PRO A 17 27.46 17.46 20.00
C PRO A 17 27.51 18.94 20.45
N ILE A 18 26.84 19.87 19.76
CA ILE A 18 26.86 21.31 20.09
C ILE A 18 25.49 21.82 20.62
N LEU A 19 24.45 20.99 20.53
CA LEU A 19 23.09 21.31 21.01
C LEU A 19 22.77 20.62 22.34
N ASP A 20 23.58 20.89 23.37
CA ASP A 20 23.30 20.53 24.77
C ASP A 20 22.24 21.44 25.42
N LYS A 21 21.25 21.91 24.64
CA LYS A 21 20.13 22.69 25.17
C LYS A 21 18.79 22.14 24.66
N PRO A 22 17.90 21.64 25.54
CA PRO A 22 16.57 21.22 25.13
C PRO A 22 15.79 22.39 24.53
N LEU A 23 15.10 22.15 23.41
CA LEU A 23 14.35 23.15 22.63
C LEU A 23 13.10 23.72 23.34
N TYR A 24 12.80 23.24 24.54
CA TYR A 24 11.88 23.85 25.49
C TYR A 24 12.40 23.56 26.90
N SER A 25 12.89 24.57 27.61
CA SER A 25 13.07 24.49 29.06
C SER A 25 11.70 24.69 29.70
N LEU A 26 11.10 23.61 30.20
CA LEU A 26 9.98 23.72 31.13
C LEU A 26 10.47 24.50 32.37
N PRO A 27 9.62 25.32 33.01
CA PRO A 27 10.01 25.98 34.25
C PRO A 27 10.49 24.93 35.25
N GLU A 28 11.68 25.12 35.81
CA GLU A 28 12.10 24.35 36.98
C GLU A 28 11.04 24.55 38.07
N PRO A 29 10.65 23.49 38.79
CA PRO A 29 9.71 23.65 39.89
C PRO A 29 10.36 24.60 40.91
N GLU A 30 9.74 25.79 41.07
CA GLU A 30 10.09 26.68 42.17
C GLU A 30 9.94 25.89 43.47
N ASP A 31 11.03 25.82 44.24
CA ASP A 31 11.08 25.22 45.58
C ASP A 31 10.14 26.02 46.50
N LYS A 32 8.86 25.65 46.48
CA LYS A 32 7.81 26.24 47.30
C LYS A 32 7.35 25.20 48.31
N ASP A 33 7.89 25.35 49.51
CA ASP A 33 7.46 24.80 50.80
C ASP A 33 7.29 23.28 50.85
N GLU A 34 7.89 22.64 51.86
CA GLU A 34 7.65 21.24 52.27
C GLU A 34 6.18 21.01 52.71
N LYS A 35 5.21 21.19 51.80
CA LYS A 35 3.93 20.50 51.89
C LYS A 35 4.23 19.04 51.60
N LEU A 36 4.20 18.23 52.65
CA LEU A 36 4.23 16.76 52.62
C LEU A 36 3.69 16.25 51.27
N GLU A 37 4.57 15.85 50.35
CA GLU A 37 4.16 15.51 48.99
C GLU A 37 3.10 14.41 49.06
N ARG A 38 1.88 14.72 48.63
CA ARG A 38 0.77 13.77 48.71
C ARG A 38 0.92 12.75 47.58
N LYS A 39 0.96 11.46 47.94
CA LYS A 39 0.83 10.38 46.96
C LYS A 39 -0.64 10.24 46.54
N THR A 40 -0.85 10.04 45.26
CA THR A 40 -2.15 9.80 44.65
C THR A 40 -2.21 8.35 44.18
N ARG A 41 -3.27 7.65 44.59
CA ARG A 41 -3.57 6.27 44.19
C ARG A 41 -4.54 6.29 43.00
N ILE A 42 -4.16 5.60 41.93
CA ILE A 42 -4.93 5.50 40.69
C ILE A 42 -5.16 4.01 40.42
N ASN A 43 -6.40 3.57 40.52
CA ASN A 43 -6.83 2.21 40.25
C ASN A 43 -7.36 2.11 38.82
N VAL A 44 -6.69 1.32 37.98
CA VAL A 44 -7.10 1.07 36.60
C VAL A 44 -7.53 -0.40 36.48
N SER A 45 -8.85 -0.62 36.46
CA SER A 45 -9.48 -1.95 36.38
C SER A 45 -8.93 -2.97 37.40
N GLY A 46 -8.66 -2.52 38.62
CA GLY A 46 -8.11 -3.33 39.72
C GLY A 46 -6.59 -3.27 39.86
N THR A 47 -5.86 -2.72 38.87
CA THR A 47 -4.41 -2.51 38.97
C THR A 47 -4.13 -1.15 39.60
N ILE A 48 -3.50 -1.14 40.77
CA ILE A 48 -3.22 0.09 41.51
C ILE A 48 -1.86 0.66 41.11
N PHE A 49 -1.88 1.90 40.65
CA PHE A 49 -0.72 2.73 40.37
C PHE A 49 -0.62 3.84 41.41
N GLU A 50 0.61 4.18 41.80
CA GLU A 50 0.87 5.26 42.73
C GLU A 50 1.86 6.25 42.13
N THR A 51 1.58 7.54 42.32
CA THR A 51 2.46 8.62 41.89
C THR A 51 2.32 9.83 42.79
N TRP A 52 3.25 10.77 42.70
CA TRP A 52 3.14 12.03 43.43
C TRP A 52 2.15 12.97 42.76
N GLN A 53 1.42 13.75 43.56
CA GLN A 53 0.52 14.79 43.09
C GLN A 53 1.25 15.78 42.15
N SER A 54 2.46 16.17 42.52
CA SER A 54 3.37 17.03 41.75
C SER A 54 3.70 16.48 40.35
N THR A 55 3.72 15.15 40.19
CA THR A 55 3.99 14.50 38.90
C THR A 55 2.82 14.69 37.92
N LEU A 56 1.59 14.65 38.42
CA LEU A 56 0.40 14.85 37.59
C LEU A 56 0.22 16.33 37.23
N ASP A 57 0.46 17.21 38.22
CA ASP A 57 0.25 18.64 38.09
C ASP A 57 1.23 19.30 37.09
N ARG A 58 2.31 18.59 36.68
CA ARG A 58 3.22 19.01 35.61
C ARG A 58 2.51 19.19 34.26
N TYR A 59 1.41 18.48 34.03
CA TYR A 59 0.66 18.53 32.77
C TYR A 59 -0.80 18.92 33.02
N PRO A 60 -1.09 20.20 33.35
CA PRO A 60 -2.42 20.61 33.80
C PRO A 60 -3.52 20.54 32.73
N PHE A 61 -3.14 20.38 31.45
CA PHE A 61 -4.07 20.31 30.32
C PHE A 61 -4.53 18.88 29.99
N THR A 62 -4.02 17.88 30.69
CA THR A 62 -4.41 16.48 30.52
C THR A 62 -5.41 16.07 31.60
N LEU A 63 -6.14 14.98 31.40
CA LEU A 63 -7.21 14.55 32.34
C LEU A 63 -6.70 14.37 33.78
N LEU A 64 -5.54 13.70 33.94
CA LEU A 64 -4.99 13.43 35.28
C LEU A 64 -4.33 14.66 35.92
N GLY A 65 -3.92 15.65 35.14
CA GLY A 65 -3.33 16.88 35.66
C GLY A 65 -4.36 17.98 35.91
N SER A 66 -5.53 17.90 35.29
CA SER A 66 -6.62 18.87 35.43
C SER A 66 -7.57 18.50 36.56
N SER A 67 -8.56 19.37 36.81
CA SER A 67 -9.65 19.08 37.75
C SER A 67 -10.62 17.99 37.25
N GLU A 68 -10.51 17.55 36.00
CA GLU A 68 -11.38 16.50 35.43
C GLU A 68 -11.20 15.16 36.15
N ARG A 69 -10.01 14.87 36.68
CA ARG A 69 -9.78 13.64 37.45
C ARG A 69 -10.69 13.51 38.67
N GLU A 70 -11.16 14.62 39.26
CA GLU A 70 -11.98 14.60 40.48
C GLU A 70 -13.32 13.88 40.25
N TYR A 71 -13.79 13.83 38.99
CA TYR A 71 -14.97 13.03 38.61
C TYR A 71 -14.79 11.53 38.85
N PHE A 72 -13.53 11.06 38.83
CA PHE A 72 -13.17 9.65 39.00
C PHE A 72 -12.71 9.32 40.42
N TYR A 73 -12.74 10.31 41.34
CA TYR A 73 -12.31 10.10 42.71
C TYR A 73 -13.37 9.38 43.53
N ASN A 74 -12.95 8.34 44.25
CA ASN A 74 -13.80 7.63 45.20
C ASN A 74 -13.42 8.03 46.63
N GLU A 75 -14.34 8.71 47.32
CA GLU A 75 -14.12 9.20 48.69
C GLU A 75 -13.97 8.07 49.73
N VAL A 76 -14.55 6.89 49.47
CA VAL A 76 -14.51 5.75 50.42
C VAL A 76 -13.17 5.04 50.37
N THR A 77 -12.66 4.78 49.17
CA THR A 77 -11.39 4.07 48.96
C THR A 77 -10.18 5.01 48.84
N HIS A 78 -10.43 6.32 48.81
CA HIS A 78 -9.43 7.38 48.65
C HIS A 78 -8.53 7.19 47.41
N GLU A 79 -9.11 6.74 46.29
CA GLU A 79 -8.38 6.51 45.04
C GLU A 79 -9.19 6.98 43.82
N TYR A 80 -8.50 7.23 42.72
CA TYR A 80 -9.13 7.49 41.42
C TYR A 80 -9.36 6.19 40.69
N PHE A 81 -10.58 5.91 40.23
CA PHE A 81 -10.92 4.67 39.55
C PHE A 81 -11.19 4.88 38.05
N PHE A 82 -10.52 4.09 37.21
CA PHE A 82 -10.69 4.07 35.76
C PHE A 82 -10.96 2.64 35.29
N ASP A 83 -12.09 2.42 34.62
CA ASP A 83 -12.45 1.14 33.99
C ASP A 83 -11.82 1.02 32.60
N ARG A 84 -10.48 0.98 32.53
CA ARG A 84 -9.67 1.00 31.29
C ARG A 84 -8.51 0.01 31.31
N ASP A 85 -7.71 -0.03 30.26
CA ASP A 85 -6.61 -0.99 30.13
C ASP A 85 -5.38 -0.62 31.00
N PRO A 86 -5.02 -1.42 32.02
CA PRO A 86 -3.88 -1.13 32.88
C PRO A 86 -2.51 -1.28 32.18
N GLN A 87 -2.40 -2.10 31.13
CA GLN A 87 -1.15 -2.32 30.41
C GLN A 87 -0.76 -1.09 29.60
N VAL A 88 -1.74 -0.45 28.95
CA VAL A 88 -1.55 0.81 28.23
C VAL A 88 -1.33 1.96 29.20
N PHE A 89 -2.08 1.99 30.31
CA PHE A 89 -1.96 3.03 31.32
C PHE A 89 -0.55 3.19 31.89
N ARG A 90 0.26 2.12 31.95
CA ARG A 90 1.68 2.20 32.31
C ARG A 90 2.44 3.24 31.47
N TYR A 91 2.17 3.33 30.18
CA TYR A 91 2.83 4.28 29.26
C TYR A 91 2.31 5.70 29.48
N ILE A 92 1.00 5.84 29.72
CA ILE A 92 0.37 7.10 30.11
C ILE A 92 1.02 7.65 31.37
N LEU A 93 1.13 6.85 32.43
CA LEU A 93 1.73 7.30 33.69
C LEU A 93 3.23 7.62 33.57
N ASN A 94 3.96 6.85 32.76
CA ASN A 94 5.37 7.13 32.49
C ASN A 94 5.60 8.44 31.75
N TYR A 95 4.64 8.88 30.92
CA TYR A 95 4.68 10.21 30.32
C TYR A 95 4.67 11.32 31.38
N TYR A 96 3.81 11.24 32.42
CA TYR A 96 3.84 12.23 33.51
C TYR A 96 5.15 12.20 34.29
N ARG A 97 5.70 11.00 34.53
CA ARG A 97 6.95 10.82 35.30
C ARG A 97 8.18 11.34 34.56
N THR A 98 8.31 11.01 33.27
CA THR A 98 9.54 11.24 32.50
C THR A 98 9.44 12.39 31.51
N GLY A 99 8.23 12.83 31.19
CA GLY A 99 7.92 13.77 30.12
C GLY A 99 8.04 13.21 28.70
N ARG A 100 8.34 11.90 28.57
CA ARG A 100 8.56 11.22 27.30
C ARG A 100 7.49 10.17 27.06
N LEU A 101 6.80 10.26 25.92
CA LEU A 101 5.76 9.32 25.55
C LEU A 101 6.34 8.23 24.63
N HIS A 102 6.14 6.97 25.00
CA HIS A 102 6.62 5.82 24.25
C HIS A 102 5.46 4.93 23.79
N PHE A 103 5.58 4.40 22.58
CA PHE A 103 4.56 3.55 21.97
C PHE A 103 4.75 2.06 22.37
N PRO A 104 3.71 1.37 22.87
CA PRO A 104 3.76 -0.07 23.10
C PRO A 104 3.75 -0.88 21.79
N ARG A 105 4.89 -1.46 21.42
CA ARG A 105 5.04 -2.27 20.20
C ARG A 105 4.16 -3.52 20.13
N GLN A 106 3.63 -4.02 21.24
CA GLN A 106 2.79 -5.22 21.26
C GLN A 106 1.29 -4.91 21.15
N GLU A 107 0.90 -3.64 21.33
CA GLU A 107 -0.50 -3.24 21.34
C GLU A 107 -0.99 -2.74 19.98
N CYS A 108 -2.31 -2.76 19.82
CA CYS A 108 -3.00 -2.15 18.68
C CYS A 108 -2.89 -0.62 18.76
N VAL A 109 -2.62 0.04 17.63
CA VAL A 109 -2.52 1.51 17.56
C VAL A 109 -3.84 2.18 17.92
N SER A 110 -4.98 1.65 17.43
CA SER A 110 -6.31 2.21 17.75
C SER A 110 -6.56 2.26 19.25
N ILE A 111 -6.30 1.15 19.97
CA ILE A 111 -6.48 1.08 21.43
C ILE A 111 -5.57 2.11 22.12
N TYR A 112 -4.31 2.21 21.70
CA TYR A 112 -3.38 3.17 22.26
C TYR A 112 -3.82 4.62 22.03
N GLU A 113 -4.31 4.96 20.82
CA GLU A 113 -4.86 6.29 20.53
C GLU A 113 -6.11 6.60 21.35
N ASP A 114 -7.01 5.63 21.54
CA ASP A 114 -8.21 5.79 22.38
C ASP A 114 -7.84 6.04 23.85
N GLU A 115 -6.75 5.45 24.33
CA GLU A 115 -6.19 5.74 25.66
C GLU A 115 -5.58 7.15 25.73
N LEU A 116 -4.74 7.51 24.76
CA LEU A 116 -4.16 8.86 24.70
C LEU A 116 -5.23 9.96 24.65
N ASN A 117 -6.25 9.78 23.81
CA ASN A 117 -7.33 10.74 23.63
C ASN A 117 -8.14 10.93 24.92
N PHE A 118 -8.49 9.84 25.61
CA PHE A 118 -9.21 9.90 26.88
C PHE A 118 -8.41 10.63 27.96
N PHE A 119 -7.11 10.34 28.08
CA PHE A 119 -6.26 11.03 29.05
C PHE A 119 -5.83 12.43 28.60
N GLY A 120 -6.24 12.89 27.42
CA GLY A 120 -5.94 14.22 26.88
C GLY A 120 -4.48 14.41 26.45
N ILE A 121 -3.77 13.33 26.14
CA ILE A 121 -2.36 13.38 25.71
C ILE A 121 -2.32 13.37 24.18
N ARG A 122 -1.64 14.35 23.59
CA ARG A 122 -1.51 14.44 22.13
C ARG A 122 -0.43 13.46 21.62
N PRO A 123 -0.67 12.75 20.51
CA PRO A 123 0.33 11.87 19.88
C PRO A 123 1.63 12.60 19.49
N ASP A 124 1.59 13.92 19.32
CA ASP A 124 2.78 14.75 19.01
C ASP A 124 3.86 14.69 20.11
N ALA A 125 3.51 14.25 21.33
CA ALA A 125 4.44 14.08 22.43
C ALA A 125 5.29 12.81 22.32
N LEU A 126 5.09 11.99 21.29
CA LEU A 126 5.78 10.72 21.10
C LEU A 126 7.26 10.93 20.76
N GLU A 127 8.13 10.17 21.44
CA GLU A 127 9.57 10.20 21.20
C GLU A 127 9.97 9.64 19.84
N ILE A 128 11.06 10.17 19.29
CA ILE A 128 11.60 9.78 17.98
C ILE A 128 11.85 8.28 17.88
N CYS A 129 12.27 7.64 18.98
CA CYS A 129 12.55 6.20 19.02
C CYS A 129 11.31 5.31 18.79
N CYS A 130 10.11 5.87 18.97
CA CYS A 130 8.84 5.17 18.81
C CYS A 130 7.98 5.73 17.68
N TYR A 131 8.34 6.90 17.13
CA TYR A 131 7.53 7.64 16.16
C TYR A 131 7.36 6.89 14.85
N GLU A 132 8.44 6.35 14.30
CA GLU A 132 8.39 5.57 13.05
C GLU A 132 7.50 4.33 13.21
N ASP A 133 7.71 3.54 14.27
CA ASP A 133 6.92 2.32 14.54
C ASP A 133 5.41 2.64 14.71
N TYR A 134 5.09 3.73 15.40
CA TYR A 134 3.70 4.18 15.58
C TYR A 134 3.07 4.61 14.25
N MET A 135 3.80 5.39 13.43
CA MET A 135 3.32 5.85 12.13
C MET A 135 3.13 4.70 11.13
N GLU A 136 4.03 3.72 11.13
CA GLU A 136 3.92 2.52 10.31
C GLU A 136 2.66 1.73 10.67
N LYS A 137 2.49 1.37 11.94
CA LYS A 137 1.29 0.64 12.36
C LYS A 137 0.00 1.43 12.18
N LYS A 138 0.02 2.76 12.36
CA LYS A 138 -1.15 3.62 12.09
C LYS A 138 -1.56 3.56 10.62
N LYS A 139 -0.59 3.54 9.72
CA LYS A 139 -0.83 3.37 8.29
C LYS A 139 -1.37 1.97 7.98
N GLU A 140 -0.79 0.92 8.58
CA GLU A 140 -1.29 -0.45 8.42
C GLU A 140 -2.74 -0.60 8.89
N ASP A 141 -3.08 -0.04 10.05
CA ASP A 141 -4.43 -0.12 10.60
C ASP A 141 -5.44 0.66 9.75
N ALA A 142 -5.04 1.82 9.22
CA ALA A 142 -5.83 2.57 8.24
C ALA A 142 -6.09 1.76 6.96
N ASP A 143 -5.08 1.06 6.43
CA ASP A 143 -5.21 0.22 5.25
C ASP A 143 -6.09 -1.03 5.51
N ARG A 144 -6.02 -1.62 6.72
CA ARG A 144 -6.93 -2.70 7.15
C ARG A 144 -8.36 -2.22 7.29
N PHE A 145 -8.59 -1.06 7.88
CA PHE A 145 -9.93 -0.51 8.04
C PHE A 145 -10.59 -0.23 6.69
N VAL A 146 -9.82 0.24 5.70
CA VAL A 146 -10.31 0.39 4.31
C VAL A 146 -10.78 -0.96 3.75
N THR A 147 -10.00 -2.02 3.97
CA THR A 147 -10.33 -3.38 3.51
C THR A 147 -11.62 -3.89 4.18
N ILE A 148 -11.77 -3.72 5.49
CA ILE A 148 -12.98 -4.14 6.24
C ILE A 148 -14.22 -3.32 5.81
N LYS A 149 -14.05 -2.03 5.50
CA LYS A 149 -15.14 -1.19 4.99
C LYS A 149 -15.67 -1.66 3.64
N GLU A 150 -14.85 -2.33 2.84
CA GLU A 150 -15.29 -2.98 1.59
C GLU A 150 -16.13 -4.26 1.86
N GLU A 151 -16.05 -4.86 3.04
CA GLU A 151 -16.76 -6.11 3.39
C GLU A 151 -18.10 -5.90 4.12
N LEU A 152 -18.33 -4.73 4.74
CA LEU A 152 -19.57 -4.45 5.46
C LEU A 152 -20.78 -4.34 4.50
N PRO A 153 -21.91 -5.03 4.79
CA PRO A 153 -23.10 -4.97 3.94
C PRO A 153 -23.71 -3.57 3.95
N PHE A 154 -23.55 -2.86 2.83
CA PHE A 154 -24.13 -1.53 2.61
C PHE A 154 -25.65 -1.62 2.44
N ASP A 155 -26.39 -0.73 3.11
CA ASP A 155 -27.85 -0.68 3.06
C ASP A 155 -28.33 -0.22 1.66
N TYR A 156 -28.70 -1.19 0.83
CA TYR A 156 -29.15 -1.02 -0.56
C TYR A 156 -30.38 -0.10 -0.68
N SER A 157 -31.19 0.02 0.38
CA SER A 157 -32.43 0.82 0.40
C SER A 157 -32.20 2.34 0.28
N LYS A 158 -30.97 2.80 0.54
CA LYS A 158 -30.60 4.23 0.49
C LYS A 158 -30.16 4.71 -0.90
N LEU A 159 -30.01 3.82 -1.88
CA LEU A 159 -29.58 4.16 -3.25
C LEU A 159 -30.78 4.66 -4.06
N THR A 160 -30.87 5.97 -4.26
CA THR A 160 -32.03 6.59 -4.92
C THR A 160 -31.87 6.67 -6.44
N SER A 161 -30.64 6.83 -6.94
CA SER A 161 -30.38 6.97 -8.37
C SER A 161 -29.97 5.65 -9.02
N PHE A 162 -30.45 5.40 -10.24
CA PHE A 162 -29.97 4.29 -11.08
C PHE A 162 -28.44 4.30 -11.23
N ARG A 163 -27.84 5.49 -11.33
CA ARG A 163 -26.38 5.67 -11.43
C ARG A 163 -25.65 5.12 -10.20
N GLU A 164 -26.17 5.41 -9.01
CA GLU A 164 -25.60 4.95 -7.74
C GLU A 164 -25.77 3.43 -7.58
N ARG A 165 -26.92 2.89 -8.01
CA ARG A 165 -27.16 1.44 -8.04
C ARG A 165 -26.20 0.73 -9.00
N LEU A 166 -25.96 1.31 -10.18
CA LEU A 166 -25.01 0.79 -11.15
C LEU A 166 -23.57 0.85 -10.64
N TRP A 167 -23.19 1.96 -10.01
CA TRP A 167 -21.87 2.11 -9.37
C TRP A 167 -21.67 1.07 -8.27
N PHE A 168 -22.66 0.91 -7.39
CA PHE A 168 -22.64 -0.09 -6.33
C PHE A 168 -22.51 -1.50 -6.90
N ALA A 169 -23.25 -1.84 -7.95
CA ALA A 169 -23.16 -3.16 -8.59
C ALA A 169 -21.79 -3.46 -9.20
N PHE A 170 -21.08 -2.45 -9.71
CA PHE A 170 -19.72 -2.62 -10.24
C PHE A 170 -18.67 -2.78 -9.15
N GLU A 171 -18.78 -2.05 -8.04
CA GLU A 171 -17.80 -2.10 -6.96
C GLU A 171 -18.02 -3.32 -6.05
N ASN A 172 -19.28 -3.72 -5.87
CA ASN A 172 -19.74 -4.75 -4.93
C ASN A 172 -20.55 -5.84 -5.66
N PRO A 173 -19.91 -6.62 -6.54
CA PRO A 173 -20.61 -7.57 -7.40
C PRO A 173 -21.34 -8.68 -6.64
N HIS A 174 -20.83 -9.08 -5.47
CA HIS A 174 -21.41 -10.16 -4.67
C HIS A 174 -22.73 -9.80 -3.99
N PHE A 175 -23.02 -8.51 -3.84
CA PHE A 175 -24.20 -8.04 -3.12
C PHE A 175 -25.43 -7.83 -4.01
N THR A 176 -25.26 -7.86 -5.33
CA THR A 176 -26.37 -7.63 -6.28
C THR A 176 -26.34 -8.64 -7.42
N ASN A 177 -27.50 -9.17 -7.81
CA ASN A 177 -27.59 -10.08 -8.96
C ASN A 177 -27.04 -9.44 -10.25
N LEU A 178 -27.32 -8.14 -10.46
CA LEU A 178 -26.78 -7.39 -11.61
C LEU A 178 -25.25 -7.30 -11.56
N GLY A 179 -24.68 -6.97 -10.39
CA GLY A 179 -23.23 -6.93 -10.20
C GLY A 179 -22.57 -8.29 -10.41
N GLN A 180 -23.20 -9.35 -9.91
CA GLN A 180 -22.72 -10.72 -10.07
C GLN A 180 -22.71 -11.16 -11.55
N VAL A 181 -23.76 -10.83 -12.31
CA VAL A 181 -23.80 -11.09 -13.75
C VAL A 181 -22.73 -10.29 -14.49
N LEU A 182 -22.61 -8.98 -14.22
CA LEU A 182 -21.57 -8.14 -14.83
C LEU A 182 -20.16 -8.66 -14.53
N TYR A 183 -19.93 -9.12 -13.31
CA TYR A 183 -18.67 -9.71 -12.87
C TYR A 183 -18.31 -10.97 -13.64
N TYR A 184 -19.22 -11.96 -13.72
CA TYR A 184 -18.93 -13.21 -14.44
C TYR A 184 -18.82 -13.00 -15.96
N VAL A 185 -19.66 -12.14 -16.54
CA VAL A 185 -19.58 -11.82 -17.97
C VAL A 185 -18.25 -11.12 -18.29
N SER A 186 -17.85 -10.13 -17.51
CA SER A 186 -16.58 -9.43 -17.70
C SER A 186 -15.39 -10.40 -17.55
N GLY A 187 -15.41 -11.24 -16.51
CA GLY A 187 -14.40 -12.27 -16.29
C GLY A 187 -14.31 -13.28 -17.44
N PHE A 188 -15.44 -13.73 -17.99
CA PHE A 188 -15.49 -14.63 -19.15
C PHE A 188 -14.83 -14.01 -20.38
N PHE A 189 -15.16 -12.76 -20.73
CA PHE A 189 -14.56 -12.10 -21.89
C PHE A 189 -13.07 -11.79 -21.69
N ILE A 190 -12.62 -11.51 -20.45
CA ILE A 190 -11.19 -11.45 -20.12
C ILE A 190 -10.53 -12.79 -20.41
N ALA A 191 -11.04 -13.89 -19.86
CA ALA A 191 -10.49 -15.22 -20.09
C ALA A 191 -10.47 -15.58 -21.58
N LEU A 192 -11.57 -15.34 -22.31
CA LEU A 192 -11.66 -15.57 -23.75
C LEU A 192 -10.61 -14.77 -24.53
N SER A 193 -10.43 -13.49 -24.20
CA SER A 193 -9.46 -12.62 -24.87
C SER A 193 -8.00 -13.02 -24.61
N VAL A 194 -7.71 -13.55 -23.41
CA VAL A 194 -6.39 -14.07 -23.06
C VAL A 194 -6.12 -15.42 -23.73
N LEU A 195 -7.11 -16.32 -23.74
CA LEU A 195 -7.02 -17.59 -24.46
C LEU A 195 -6.84 -17.36 -25.96
N ALA A 196 -7.57 -16.41 -26.55
CA ALA A 196 -7.38 -16.04 -27.95
C ALA A 196 -5.95 -15.55 -28.25
N ASN A 197 -5.37 -14.72 -27.37
CA ASN A 197 -3.96 -14.31 -27.48
C ASN A 197 -2.98 -15.48 -27.45
N ILE A 198 -3.25 -16.48 -26.61
CA ILE A 198 -2.41 -17.68 -26.52
C ILE A 198 -2.56 -18.52 -27.79
N ILE A 199 -3.79 -18.74 -28.26
CA ILE A 199 -4.05 -19.57 -29.45
C ILE A 199 -3.55 -18.87 -30.72
N GLU A 200 -3.58 -17.53 -30.81
CA GLU A 200 -3.08 -16.75 -31.95
C GLU A 200 -1.61 -17.09 -32.29
N THR A 201 -0.80 -17.42 -31.27
CA THR A 201 0.64 -17.75 -31.43
C THR A 201 0.93 -19.23 -31.63
N VAL A 202 -0.04 -20.12 -31.40
CA VAL A 202 0.12 -21.58 -31.60
C VAL A 202 0.22 -21.88 -33.10
N THR A 203 1.05 -22.85 -33.45
CA THR A 203 1.19 -23.35 -34.83
C THR A 203 0.01 -24.25 -35.17
N CYS A 204 -0.79 -23.89 -36.18
CA CYS A 204 -1.96 -24.65 -36.61
C CYS A 204 -1.68 -25.55 -37.82
N THR A 205 -0.89 -25.06 -38.78
CA THR A 205 -0.62 -25.77 -40.03
C THR A 205 0.81 -25.52 -40.49
N VAL A 206 1.30 -26.37 -41.38
CA VAL A 206 2.59 -26.18 -42.06
C VAL A 206 2.32 -25.76 -43.49
N SER A 207 3.04 -24.75 -43.98
CA SER A 207 2.92 -24.29 -45.36
C SER A 207 3.33 -25.41 -46.33
N PRO A 208 2.49 -25.81 -47.29
CA PRO A 208 2.85 -26.84 -48.27
C PRO A 208 3.98 -26.40 -49.21
N ASP A 209 4.13 -25.09 -49.45
CA ASP A 209 5.11 -24.54 -50.40
C ASP A 209 6.49 -24.29 -49.78
N THR A 210 6.54 -23.97 -48.49
CA THR A 210 7.79 -23.55 -47.81
C THR A 210 8.20 -24.46 -46.65
N GLY A 211 7.32 -25.37 -46.21
CA GLY A 211 7.56 -26.25 -45.06
C GLY A 211 7.66 -25.51 -43.71
N LEU A 212 7.41 -24.20 -43.68
CA LEU A 212 7.45 -23.40 -42.45
C LEU A 212 6.15 -23.51 -41.64
N PRO A 213 6.23 -23.49 -40.30
CA PRO A 213 5.06 -23.48 -39.43
C PRO A 213 4.29 -22.15 -39.56
N ILE A 214 2.98 -22.23 -39.76
CA ILE A 214 2.05 -21.10 -39.82
C ILE A 214 1.25 -21.06 -38.51
N SER A 215 1.22 -19.88 -37.87
CA SER A 215 0.41 -19.69 -36.66
C SER A 215 -1.09 -19.63 -36.97
N CYS A 216 -1.90 -20.06 -35.99
CA CYS A 216 -3.36 -19.99 -36.08
C CYS A 216 -3.86 -18.57 -36.35
N GLY A 217 -3.15 -17.55 -35.84
CA GLY A 217 -3.47 -16.16 -36.07
C GLY A 217 -3.39 -15.72 -37.54
N VAL A 218 -2.47 -16.29 -38.32
CA VAL A 218 -2.36 -15.99 -39.76
C VAL A 218 -3.39 -16.78 -40.55
N GLN A 219 -3.58 -18.06 -40.21
CA GLN A 219 -4.53 -18.93 -40.91
C GLN A 219 -5.99 -18.47 -40.75
N PHE A 220 -6.37 -18.03 -39.54
CA PHE A 220 -7.73 -17.62 -39.20
C PHE A 220 -7.80 -16.13 -38.85
N GLU A 221 -7.11 -15.28 -39.61
CA GLU A 221 -6.98 -13.85 -39.34
C GLU A 221 -8.34 -13.16 -39.11
N SER A 222 -9.33 -13.41 -39.97
CA SER A 222 -10.65 -12.80 -39.85
C SER A 222 -11.40 -13.20 -38.58
N ALA A 223 -11.24 -14.45 -38.12
CA ALA A 223 -11.90 -14.94 -36.91
C ALA A 223 -11.29 -14.30 -35.66
N PHE A 224 -9.96 -14.26 -35.57
CA PHE A 224 -9.26 -13.60 -34.47
C PHE A 224 -9.51 -12.08 -34.45
N PHE A 225 -9.55 -11.45 -35.62
CA PHE A 225 -9.91 -10.03 -35.73
C PHE A 225 -11.32 -9.77 -35.20
N CYS A 226 -12.31 -10.56 -35.64
CA CYS A 226 -13.70 -10.41 -35.17
C CYS A 226 -13.83 -10.63 -33.65
N LEU A 227 -13.13 -11.64 -33.11
CA LEU A 227 -13.12 -11.94 -31.68
C LEU A 227 -12.48 -10.80 -30.89
N ASP A 228 -11.30 -10.32 -31.30
CA ASP A 228 -10.59 -9.23 -30.62
C ASP A 228 -11.41 -7.93 -30.65
N THR A 229 -12.02 -7.59 -31.80
CA THR A 229 -12.94 -6.45 -31.91
C THR A 229 -14.14 -6.59 -30.98
N GLY A 230 -14.75 -7.77 -30.90
CA GLY A 230 -15.86 -8.03 -30.00
C GLY A 230 -15.49 -7.85 -28.52
N CYS A 231 -14.36 -8.43 -28.10
CA CYS A 231 -13.88 -8.30 -26.72
C CYS A 231 -13.52 -6.84 -26.37
N VAL A 232 -12.85 -6.12 -27.26
CA VAL A 232 -12.48 -4.70 -27.06
C VAL A 232 -13.74 -3.83 -26.98
N LEU A 233 -14.74 -4.07 -27.82
CA LEU A 233 -16.02 -3.35 -27.78
C LEU A 233 -16.71 -3.57 -26.42
N ILE A 234 -16.74 -4.80 -25.91
CA ILE A 234 -17.33 -5.08 -24.59
C ILE A 234 -16.54 -4.37 -23.50
N PHE A 235 -15.21 -4.43 -23.51
CA PHE A 235 -14.37 -3.78 -22.50
C PHE A 235 -14.49 -2.25 -22.51
N THR A 236 -14.65 -1.66 -23.69
CA THR A 236 -14.87 -0.21 -23.79
C THR A 236 -16.25 0.20 -23.30
N LEU A 237 -17.30 -0.53 -23.67
CA LEU A 237 -18.65 -0.30 -23.12
C LEU A 237 -18.67 -0.43 -21.60
N GLU A 238 -18.01 -1.46 -21.07
CA GLU A 238 -17.85 -1.69 -19.64
C GLU A 238 -17.12 -0.52 -18.95
N TYR A 239 -16.02 -0.02 -19.55
CA TYR A 239 -15.29 1.13 -19.04
C TYR A 239 -16.14 2.42 -19.02
N PHE A 240 -16.84 2.71 -20.12
CA PHE A 240 -17.72 3.88 -20.19
C PHE A 240 -18.91 3.78 -19.24
N ALA A 241 -19.48 2.58 -19.05
CA ALA A 241 -20.53 2.33 -18.06
C ALA A 241 -20.04 2.62 -16.63
N ARG A 242 -18.81 2.19 -16.29
CA ARG A 242 -18.19 2.53 -14.99
C ARG A 242 -17.89 4.02 -14.85
N LEU A 243 -17.35 4.65 -15.89
CA LEU A 243 -17.06 6.09 -15.89
C LEU A 243 -18.34 6.93 -15.74
N TYR A 244 -19.45 6.49 -16.34
CA TYR A 244 -20.78 7.10 -16.15
C TYR A 244 -21.30 6.91 -14.73
N ALA A 245 -21.17 5.70 -14.19
CA ALA A 245 -21.63 5.35 -12.85
C ALA A 245 -20.83 6.08 -11.74
N ALA A 246 -19.55 6.36 -11.99
CA ALA A 246 -18.65 6.93 -11.00
C ALA A 246 -19.13 8.28 -10.43
N PRO A 247 -19.07 8.47 -9.08
CA PRO A 247 -19.48 9.72 -8.44
C PRO A 247 -18.58 10.90 -8.85
N SER A 248 -17.28 10.65 -9.06
CA SER A 248 -16.31 11.65 -9.55
C SER A 248 -15.48 11.09 -10.71
N ARG A 249 -15.86 11.46 -11.93
CA ARG A 249 -15.30 10.91 -13.18
C ARG A 249 -13.79 11.13 -13.32
N CYS A 250 -13.31 12.32 -13.00
CA CYS A 250 -11.88 12.63 -13.07
C CYS A 250 -11.06 11.87 -12.03
N LYS A 251 -11.62 11.63 -10.84
CA LYS A 251 -10.95 10.83 -9.79
C LYS A 251 -10.92 9.36 -10.21
N PHE A 252 -12.03 8.86 -10.75
CA PHE A 252 -12.11 7.51 -11.28
C PHE A 252 -11.11 7.29 -12.43
N ALA A 253 -11.09 8.17 -13.43
CA ALA A 253 -10.18 8.07 -14.57
C ALA A 253 -8.70 8.05 -14.17
N LYS A 254 -8.33 8.71 -13.06
CA LYS A 254 -6.97 8.72 -12.51
C LYS A 254 -6.65 7.55 -11.58
N SER A 255 -7.62 6.69 -11.27
CA SER A 255 -7.39 5.52 -10.39
C SER A 255 -6.60 4.43 -11.12
N SER A 256 -5.74 3.70 -10.38
CA SER A 256 -4.88 2.64 -10.97
C SER A 256 -5.69 1.58 -11.72
N MET A 257 -6.84 1.18 -11.16
CA MET A 257 -7.70 0.18 -11.78
C MET A 257 -8.34 0.71 -13.07
N SER A 258 -8.74 1.99 -13.10
CA SER A 258 -9.27 2.63 -14.32
C SER A 258 -8.21 2.74 -15.42
N ILE A 259 -6.95 3.00 -15.05
CA ILE A 259 -5.84 3.04 -16.00
C ILE A 259 -5.65 1.65 -16.63
N ILE A 260 -5.71 0.57 -15.84
CA ILE A 260 -5.62 -0.80 -16.35
C ILE A 260 -6.71 -1.09 -17.38
N ASP A 261 -7.96 -0.67 -17.14
CA ASP A 261 -9.05 -0.84 -18.11
C ASP A 261 -8.77 -0.12 -19.44
N VAL A 262 -8.19 1.09 -19.39
CA VAL A 262 -7.81 1.85 -20.60
C VAL A 262 -6.66 1.17 -21.32
N VAL A 263 -5.59 0.80 -20.61
CA VAL A 263 -4.42 0.13 -21.19
C VAL A 263 -4.80 -1.20 -21.83
N ALA A 264 -5.81 -1.91 -21.32
CA ALA A 264 -6.30 -3.17 -21.88
C ALA A 264 -6.91 -3.04 -23.28
N VAL A 265 -7.49 -1.88 -23.63
CA VAL A 265 -8.14 -1.64 -24.93
C VAL A 265 -7.30 -0.76 -25.86
N LEU A 266 -6.37 0.01 -25.30
CA LEU A 266 -5.55 0.99 -26.00
C LEU A 266 -4.79 0.42 -27.22
N PRO A 267 -4.15 -0.77 -27.16
CA PRO A 267 -3.41 -1.32 -28.30
C PRO A 267 -4.26 -1.48 -29.56
N TYR A 268 -5.54 -1.84 -29.41
CA TYR A 268 -6.46 -1.99 -30.54
C TYR A 268 -6.76 -0.65 -31.22
N TYR A 269 -7.08 0.39 -30.44
CA TYR A 269 -7.36 1.72 -30.97
C TYR A 269 -6.14 2.41 -31.57
N ILE A 270 -4.96 2.25 -30.94
CA ILE A 270 -3.70 2.74 -31.52
C ILE A 270 -3.44 2.03 -32.85
N GLY A 271 -3.63 0.70 -32.91
CA GLY A 271 -3.53 -0.06 -34.15
C GLY A 271 -4.44 0.51 -35.23
N LEU A 272 -5.74 0.72 -34.94
CA LEU A 272 -6.70 1.27 -35.89
C LEU A 272 -6.29 2.64 -36.45
N PHE A 273 -5.73 3.51 -35.60
CA PHE A 273 -5.31 4.86 -35.99
C PHE A 273 -4.00 4.87 -36.80
N MET A 274 -3.07 3.96 -36.50
CA MET A 274 -1.76 3.87 -37.16
C MET A 274 -1.78 3.17 -38.53
N THR A 275 -2.93 2.69 -39.01
CA THR A 275 -3.05 1.92 -40.28
C THR A 275 -2.69 2.75 -41.49
N THR A 276 -2.65 4.07 -41.31
CA THR A 276 -2.43 5.04 -42.38
C THR A 276 -0.96 5.32 -42.66
N ASN A 277 0.01 4.98 -41.79
CA ASN A 277 1.38 5.48 -41.95
C ASN A 277 2.56 4.51 -41.70
N VAL A 278 2.38 3.31 -41.12
CA VAL A 278 3.53 2.42 -40.79
C VAL A 278 3.16 0.93 -40.74
N SER A 279 3.56 0.17 -41.77
CA SER A 279 3.27 -1.27 -41.92
C SER A 279 3.89 -2.16 -40.81
N GLY A 280 5.01 -1.74 -40.21
CA GLY A 280 5.69 -2.50 -39.14
C GLY A 280 5.17 -2.29 -37.72
N ALA A 281 4.42 -1.21 -37.46
CA ALA A 281 3.93 -0.88 -36.11
C ALA A 281 2.83 -1.85 -35.62
N PHE A 282 2.13 -2.50 -36.55
CA PHE A 282 1.05 -3.43 -36.24
C PHE A 282 1.50 -4.65 -35.47
N THR A 283 2.65 -5.22 -35.82
CA THR A 283 3.16 -6.45 -35.21
C THR A 283 3.64 -6.20 -33.79
N THR A 284 4.30 -5.06 -33.53
CA THR A 284 4.80 -4.69 -32.20
C THR A 284 3.69 -4.30 -31.23
N LEU A 285 2.60 -3.66 -31.70
CA LEU A 285 1.46 -3.30 -30.84
C LEU A 285 0.69 -4.51 -30.31
N ARG A 286 0.75 -5.66 -30.98
CA ARG A 286 0.10 -6.91 -30.51
C ARG A 286 0.65 -7.38 -29.17
N VAL A 287 1.93 -7.13 -28.87
CA VAL A 287 2.54 -7.50 -27.58
C VAL A 287 1.84 -6.80 -26.42
N PHE A 288 1.48 -5.52 -26.59
CA PHE A 288 0.79 -4.76 -25.54
C PHE A 288 -0.62 -5.25 -25.24
N ARG A 289 -1.23 -6.08 -26.10
CA ARG A 289 -2.50 -6.75 -25.78
C ARG A 289 -2.38 -7.64 -24.54
N VAL A 290 -1.16 -8.09 -24.17
CA VAL A 290 -0.93 -8.86 -22.94
C VAL A 290 -1.35 -8.07 -21.69
N PHE A 291 -1.34 -6.73 -21.74
CA PHE A 291 -1.76 -5.92 -20.62
C PHE A 291 -3.24 -6.12 -20.24
N ARG A 292 -4.06 -6.63 -21.16
CA ARG A 292 -5.46 -7.00 -20.87
C ARG A 292 -5.58 -8.03 -19.73
N ILE A 293 -4.54 -8.86 -19.52
CA ILE A 293 -4.47 -9.82 -18.41
C ILE A 293 -4.61 -9.12 -17.06
N PHE A 294 -4.02 -7.92 -16.91
CA PHE A 294 -4.10 -7.17 -15.66
C PHE A 294 -5.52 -6.71 -15.31
N LYS A 295 -6.46 -6.69 -16.26
CA LYS A 295 -7.88 -6.43 -15.99
C LYS A 295 -8.49 -7.50 -15.05
N PHE A 296 -7.88 -8.69 -15.00
CA PHE A 296 -8.23 -9.73 -14.04
C PHE A 296 -7.98 -9.31 -12.58
N SER A 297 -7.14 -8.29 -12.33
CA SER A 297 -6.93 -7.74 -10.98
C SER A 297 -8.21 -7.24 -10.32
N ARG A 298 -9.19 -6.73 -11.07
CA ARG A 298 -10.50 -6.35 -10.51
C ARG A 298 -11.32 -7.55 -10.02
N HIS A 299 -11.07 -8.73 -10.58
CA HIS A 299 -11.77 -9.97 -10.28
C HIS A 299 -11.01 -10.83 -9.24
N SER A 300 -9.88 -10.34 -8.74
CA SER A 300 -9.06 -11.06 -7.77
C SER A 300 -8.66 -10.13 -6.64
N GLN A 301 -9.28 -10.33 -5.47
CA GLN A 301 -8.87 -9.66 -4.24
C GLN A 301 -7.38 -9.89 -3.96
N GLY A 302 -6.86 -11.10 -4.21
CA GLY A 302 -5.44 -11.40 -4.05
C GLY A 302 -4.51 -10.54 -4.90
N LEU A 303 -4.85 -10.28 -6.16
CA LEU A 303 -4.06 -9.38 -7.03
C LEU A 303 -4.15 -7.91 -6.59
N ARG A 304 -5.30 -7.48 -6.05
CA ARG A 304 -5.46 -6.14 -5.46
C ARG A 304 -4.55 -6.00 -4.23
N ILE A 305 -4.61 -6.96 -3.32
CA ILE A 305 -3.79 -7.01 -2.10
C ILE A 305 -2.31 -7.03 -2.47
N LEU A 306 -1.90 -7.87 -3.43
CA LEU A 306 -0.52 -7.88 -3.93
C LEU A 306 -0.08 -6.50 -4.45
N GLY A 307 -0.97 -5.77 -5.15
CA GLY A 307 -0.69 -4.41 -5.59
C GLY A 307 -0.50 -3.42 -4.42
N TYR A 308 -1.31 -3.54 -3.36
CA TYR A 308 -1.17 -2.71 -2.16
C TYR A 308 0.10 -3.03 -1.39
N THR A 309 0.45 -4.31 -1.23
CA THR A 309 1.68 -4.72 -0.55
C THR A 309 2.91 -4.27 -1.33
N LEU A 310 2.94 -4.46 -2.66
CA LEU A 310 4.02 -3.96 -3.53
C LEU A 310 4.18 -2.45 -3.48
N LYS A 311 3.06 -1.71 -3.41
CA LYS A 311 3.10 -0.25 -3.24
C LYS A 311 3.66 0.13 -1.87
N SER A 312 3.30 -0.62 -0.82
CA SER A 312 3.79 -0.36 0.53
C SER A 312 5.29 -0.63 0.64
N CYS A 313 5.78 -1.72 0.05
CA CYS A 313 7.19 -2.10 0.07
C CYS A 313 8.02 -1.60 -1.11
N ALA A 314 7.53 -0.60 -1.85
CA ALA A 314 8.20 -0.10 -3.05
C ALA A 314 9.61 0.44 -2.76
N SER A 315 9.82 1.02 -1.57
CA SER A 315 11.14 1.46 -1.08
C SER A 315 12.11 0.30 -0.90
N GLU A 316 11.69 -0.74 -0.17
CA GLU A 316 12.54 -1.91 0.06
C GLU A 316 12.82 -2.66 -1.24
N LEU A 317 11.80 -2.84 -2.08
CA LEU A 317 11.96 -3.48 -3.39
C LEU A 317 12.93 -2.69 -4.28
N GLY A 318 12.85 -1.36 -4.28
CA GLY A 318 13.77 -0.51 -5.00
C GLY A 318 15.22 -0.66 -4.53
N PHE A 319 15.45 -0.73 -3.21
CA PHE A 319 16.77 -0.98 -2.64
C PHE A 319 17.30 -2.36 -3.00
N LEU A 320 16.45 -3.40 -2.92
CA LEU A 320 16.79 -4.76 -3.30
C LEU A 320 17.22 -4.84 -4.77
N LEU A 321 16.44 -4.26 -5.68
CA LEU A 321 16.76 -4.24 -7.12
C LEU A 321 18.05 -3.46 -7.41
N PHE A 322 18.29 -2.35 -6.70
CA PHE A 322 19.54 -1.59 -6.81
C PHE A 322 20.75 -2.42 -6.37
N SER A 323 20.66 -3.05 -5.20
CA SER A 323 21.74 -3.90 -4.65
C SER A 323 22.02 -5.11 -5.56
N MET A 324 20.96 -5.78 -6.04
CA MET A 324 21.06 -6.91 -6.96
C MET A 324 21.71 -6.50 -8.29
N SER A 325 21.31 -5.35 -8.85
CA SER A 325 21.89 -4.84 -10.10
C SER A 325 23.39 -4.53 -9.94
N MET A 326 23.80 -3.93 -8.82
CA MET A 326 25.20 -3.68 -8.52
C MET A 326 25.99 -4.99 -8.42
N ALA A 327 25.46 -5.99 -7.73
CA ALA A 327 26.09 -7.31 -7.63
C ALA A 327 26.21 -8.00 -9.00
N ILE A 328 25.16 -7.96 -9.83
CA ILE A 328 25.19 -8.51 -11.19
C ILE A 328 26.32 -7.86 -12.00
N ILE A 329 26.46 -6.53 -11.97
CA ILE A 329 27.51 -5.83 -12.72
C ILE A 329 28.90 -6.24 -12.23
N ILE A 330 29.12 -6.31 -10.92
CA ILE A 330 30.41 -6.69 -10.33
C ILE A 330 30.78 -8.13 -10.74
N PHE A 331 29.89 -9.08 -10.52
CA PHE A 331 30.16 -10.49 -10.83
C PHE A 331 30.25 -10.75 -12.33
N ALA A 332 29.41 -10.11 -13.15
CA ALA A 332 29.53 -10.21 -14.61
C ALA A 332 30.88 -9.67 -15.10
N THR A 333 31.39 -8.58 -14.50
CA THR A 333 32.70 -8.01 -14.82
C THR A 333 33.82 -8.99 -14.42
N ILE A 334 33.77 -9.55 -13.21
CA ILE A 334 34.73 -10.55 -12.75
C ILE A 334 34.73 -11.77 -13.67
N MET A 335 33.56 -12.32 -13.98
CA MET A 335 33.42 -13.48 -14.86
C MET A 335 33.97 -13.21 -16.26
N TYR A 336 33.65 -12.06 -16.84
CA TYR A 336 34.16 -11.66 -18.15
C TYR A 336 35.69 -11.61 -18.17
N TYR A 337 36.33 -11.03 -17.15
CA TYR A 337 37.80 -10.94 -17.10
C TYR A 337 38.48 -12.25 -16.70
N ALA A 338 37.86 -13.04 -15.83
CA ALA A 338 38.39 -14.34 -15.40
C ALA A 338 38.41 -15.37 -16.54
N GLU A 339 37.36 -15.38 -17.36
CA GLU A 339 37.19 -16.32 -18.47
C GLU A 339 37.58 -15.71 -19.83
N LYS A 340 38.28 -14.57 -19.83
CA LYS A 340 38.65 -13.86 -21.06
C LYS A 340 39.63 -14.70 -21.89
N SER A 341 39.11 -15.33 -22.94
CA SER A 341 39.88 -16.12 -23.92
C SER A 341 39.22 -16.04 -25.29
N GLU A 342 39.95 -16.40 -26.36
CA GLU A 342 39.43 -16.36 -27.74
C GLU A 342 38.24 -17.32 -27.97
N THR A 343 38.06 -18.33 -27.12
CA THR A 343 36.98 -19.33 -27.20
C THR A 343 35.92 -19.15 -26.10
N SER A 344 35.96 -18.06 -25.34
CA SER A 344 35.05 -17.83 -24.21
C SER A 344 33.61 -17.60 -24.65
N GLN A 345 32.65 -18.16 -23.90
CA GLN A 345 31.22 -17.86 -24.07
C GLN A 345 30.86 -16.47 -23.53
N PHE A 346 31.73 -15.85 -22.73
CA PHE A 346 31.53 -14.52 -22.16
C PHE A 346 32.10 -13.44 -23.09
N THR A 347 31.40 -13.17 -24.19
CA THR A 347 31.85 -12.23 -25.23
C THR A 347 31.82 -10.76 -24.80
N SER A 348 30.99 -10.42 -23.82
CA SER A 348 30.85 -9.06 -23.28
C SER A 348 30.28 -9.10 -21.86
N ILE A 349 30.44 -8.01 -21.11
CA ILE A 349 29.88 -7.90 -19.74
C ILE A 349 28.35 -8.11 -19.75
N PRO A 350 27.54 -7.51 -20.66
CA PRO A 350 26.11 -7.81 -20.72
C PRO A 350 25.79 -9.28 -21.02
N ALA A 351 26.62 -9.97 -21.81
CA ALA A 351 26.46 -11.41 -22.05
C ALA A 351 26.76 -12.23 -20.77
N ALA A 352 27.79 -11.85 -20.01
CA ALA A 352 28.08 -12.45 -18.70
C ALA A 352 26.99 -12.15 -17.66
N SER A 353 26.32 -10.99 -17.73
CA SER A 353 25.21 -10.65 -16.84
C SER A 353 24.06 -11.65 -16.91
N TRP A 354 23.76 -12.23 -18.07
CA TRP A 354 22.74 -13.29 -18.19
C TRP A 354 23.08 -14.49 -17.30
N TYR A 355 24.31 -15.01 -17.44
CA TYR A 355 24.80 -16.11 -16.61
C TYR A 355 24.79 -15.75 -15.11
N THR A 356 25.24 -14.54 -14.77
CA THR A 356 25.22 -14.05 -13.38
C THR A 356 23.81 -13.97 -12.82
N ILE A 357 22.83 -13.46 -13.58
CA ILE A 357 21.43 -13.40 -13.15
C ILE A 357 20.89 -14.80 -12.87
N VAL A 358 21.06 -15.72 -13.82
CA VAL A 358 20.56 -17.10 -13.71
C VAL A 358 21.20 -17.83 -12.52
N THR A 359 22.50 -17.63 -12.30
CA THR A 359 23.23 -18.22 -11.17
C THR A 359 22.80 -17.61 -9.83
N MET A 360 22.75 -16.28 -9.72
CA MET A 360 22.36 -15.59 -8.47
C MET A 360 20.90 -15.82 -8.09
N THR A 361 20.03 -16.03 -9.08
CA THR A 361 18.63 -16.41 -8.86
C THR A 361 18.44 -17.91 -8.68
N THR A 362 19.53 -18.69 -8.70
CA THR A 362 19.53 -20.16 -8.50
C THR A 362 18.69 -20.94 -9.52
N LEU A 363 18.52 -20.38 -10.73
CA LEU A 363 17.76 -21.01 -11.80
C LEU A 363 18.52 -22.19 -12.44
N GLY A 364 19.85 -22.10 -12.53
CA GLY A 364 20.73 -23.15 -13.09
C GLY A 364 20.86 -23.08 -14.61
#